data_AF-A0A1M7KKL7-F1
#
_entry.id   AF-A0A1M7KKL7-F1
#
_cell.length_a   1.000
_cell.length_b   1.000
_cell.length_c   1.000
_cell.angle_alpha   90.00
_cell.angle_beta   90.00
_cell.angle_gamma   90.00
#
_symmetry.space_group_name_H-M   'P 1'
#
loop_
_entity.id
_entity.type
_entity.pdbx_description
1 polymer ?
#
loop_
_entity_poly.entity_id
_entity_poly.type
_entity_poly.pdbx_seq_one_letter_code
_entity_poly.pdbx_strand_id
1 'polypeptide(L)'
;MTKEAQAFDIDALDGNTRKRLTLLNSKIEQHKKRDAEGAFELGEYFDEVAEVVGNDKACEAWLEIQFGYSGRHTRNYRSLRLLKPFKARCISSAILPTALFQMAHADGDVIEAVLVEFEAGRKLRVEDVARIIKGDSVEPKDAINRSVENIPGLKGFENMPFKSQKTGPDV
;
A
#
# COMPACT_ATOMS: atom_id res chain seq x y z
N MET A 1 -0.30 1.81 28.52
CA MET A 1 1.14 1.50 28.43
C MET A 1 1.65 2.05 27.10
N THR A 2 2.12 3.29 27.10
CA THR A 2 2.65 3.96 25.91
C THR A 2 4.03 3.38 25.67
N LYS A 3 4.17 2.53 24.63
CA LYS A 3 5.47 2.05 24.19
C LYS A 3 6.17 3.24 23.56
N GLU A 4 7.19 3.78 24.23
CA GLU A 4 8.14 4.66 23.59
C GLU A 4 8.72 3.89 22.39
N ALA A 5 8.35 4.31 21.19
CA ALA A 5 9.06 3.91 20.00
C ALA A 5 10.47 4.48 20.19
N GLN A 6 11.43 3.59 20.48
CA GLN A 6 12.83 3.97 20.60
C GLN A 6 13.20 4.74 19.33
N ALA A 7 13.43 6.04 19.48
CA ALA A 7 13.76 6.91 18.37
C ALA A 7 15.06 6.39 17.76
N PHE A 8 15.01 6.01 16.48
CA PHE A 8 16.20 5.63 15.75
C PHE A 8 17.10 6.86 15.61
N ASP A 9 18.27 6.82 16.23
CA ASP A 9 19.21 7.94 16.23
C ASP A 9 20.08 7.89 14.97
N ILE A 10 19.76 8.73 13.99
CA ILE A 10 20.53 8.87 12.76
C ILE A 10 21.92 9.45 13.03
N ASP A 11 22.09 10.26 14.09
CA ASP A 11 23.35 10.93 14.35
C ASP A 11 24.42 9.94 14.83
N ALA A 12 24.01 8.76 15.30
CA ALA A 12 24.87 7.63 15.59
C ALA A 12 25.26 6.80 14.35
N LEU A 13 24.65 7.02 13.18
CA LEU A 13 25.00 6.31 11.94
C LEU A 13 26.30 6.84 11.32
N ASP A 14 27.07 5.94 10.73
CA ASP A 14 28.24 6.28 9.94
C ASP A 14 27.87 7.16 8.73
N GLY A 15 28.86 7.91 8.23
CA GLY A 15 28.63 8.90 7.18
C GLY A 15 28.11 8.32 5.86
N ASN A 16 28.36 7.04 5.56
CA ASN A 16 27.84 6.40 4.35
C ASN A 16 26.37 6.00 4.54
N THR A 17 26.04 5.39 5.67
CA THR A 17 24.67 5.01 6.02
C THR A 17 23.75 6.23 6.10
N ARG A 18 24.23 7.35 6.65
CA ARG A 18 23.48 8.61 6.66
C ARG A 18 23.18 9.12 5.26
N LYS A 19 24.18 9.14 4.36
CA LYS A 19 23.98 9.54 2.96
C LYS A 19 22.98 8.65 2.24
N ARG A 20 23.04 7.33 2.46
CA ARG A 20 22.08 6.37 1.90
C ARG A 20 20.66 6.67 2.38
N LEU A 21 20.46 6.91 3.68
CA LEU A 21 19.15 7.24 4.24
C LEU A 21 18.61 8.57 3.71
N THR A 22 19.45 9.60 3.60
CA THR A 22 19.06 10.89 3.01
C THR A 22 18.61 10.72 1.56
N LEU A 23 19.33 9.92 0.76
CA LEU A 23 18.95 9.63 -0.61
C LEU A 23 17.61 8.89 -0.69
N LEU A 24 17.39 7.89 0.16
CA LEU A 24 16.12 7.17 0.25
C LEU A 24 14.97 8.11 0.63
N ASN A 25 15.19 9.00 1.58
CA ASN A 25 14.18 9.98 1.99
C ASN A 25 13.76 10.86 0.82
N SER A 26 14.72 11.38 0.03
CA SER A 26 14.41 12.17 -1.16
C SER A 26 13.64 11.36 -2.21
N LYS A 27 13.99 10.08 -2.42
CA LYS A 27 13.26 9.20 -3.34
C LYS A 27 11.82 8.97 -2.89
N ILE A 28 11.59 8.71 -1.61
CA ILE A 28 10.25 8.49 -1.03
C ILE A 28 9.42 9.78 -1.13
N GLU A 29 9.99 10.93 -0.79
CA GLU A 29 9.29 12.22 -0.86
C GLU A 29 8.90 12.60 -2.30
N GLN A 30 9.77 12.32 -3.26
CA GLN A 30 9.50 12.59 -4.69
C GLN A 30 8.60 11.54 -5.34
N HIS A 31 8.28 10.46 -4.64
CA HIS A 31 7.47 9.37 -5.18
C HIS A 31 6.00 9.80 -5.30
N LYS A 32 5.54 9.96 -6.55
CA LYS A 32 4.16 10.42 -6.85
C LYS A 32 3.30 9.39 -7.59
N LYS A 33 3.91 8.29 -8.05
CA LYS A 33 3.20 7.25 -8.77
C LYS A 33 2.27 6.49 -7.83
N ARG A 34 1.07 6.15 -8.32
CA ARG A 34 0.06 5.37 -7.56
C ARG A 34 -0.36 4.10 -8.29
N ASP A 35 0.41 3.71 -9.30
CA ASP A 35 0.23 2.52 -10.13
C ASP A 35 1.02 1.32 -9.58
N ALA A 36 0.97 0.19 -10.30
CA ALA A 36 1.68 -1.02 -9.93
C ALA A 36 3.19 -0.78 -9.79
N GLU A 37 3.80 -0.13 -10.77
CA GLU A 37 5.24 0.14 -10.78
C GLU A 37 5.63 1.00 -9.58
N GLY A 38 4.89 2.08 -9.32
CA GLY A 38 5.13 2.93 -8.18
C GLY A 38 5.01 2.19 -6.85
N ALA A 39 4.02 1.32 -6.71
CA ALA A 39 3.88 0.51 -5.50
C ALA A 39 5.07 -0.43 -5.27
N PHE A 40 5.60 -1.06 -6.32
CA PHE A 40 6.82 -1.88 -6.21
C PHE A 40 8.05 -1.04 -5.85
N GLU A 41 8.26 0.10 -6.53
CA GLU A 41 9.36 1.02 -6.22
C GLU A 41 9.31 1.49 -4.76
N LEU A 42 8.13 1.87 -4.27
CA LEU A 42 7.96 2.32 -2.89
C LEU A 42 8.21 1.19 -1.88
N GLY A 43 7.78 -0.04 -2.19
CA GLY A 43 8.10 -1.23 -1.41
C GLY A 43 9.60 -1.50 -1.32
N GLU A 44 10.33 -1.36 -2.44
CA GLU A 44 11.79 -1.47 -2.50
C GLU A 44 12.48 -0.40 -1.63
N TYR A 45 12.03 0.85 -1.69
CA TYR A 45 12.56 1.90 -0.82
C TYR A 45 12.32 1.62 0.67
N PHE A 46 11.17 1.08 1.04
CA PHE A 46 10.89 0.72 2.43
C PHE A 46 11.72 -0.47 2.92
N ASP A 47 12.00 -1.44 2.05
CA ASP A 47 12.93 -2.52 2.36
C ASP A 47 14.35 -1.99 2.55
N GLU A 48 14.82 -1.07 1.71
CA GLU A 48 16.13 -0.41 1.91
C GLU A 48 16.20 0.41 3.20
N VAL A 49 15.11 1.12 3.56
CA VAL A 49 15.03 1.80 4.86
C VAL A 49 15.11 0.79 6.00
N ALA A 50 14.42 -0.35 5.88
CA ALA A 50 14.46 -1.41 6.90
C ALA A 50 15.87 -1.99 7.09
N GLU A 51 16.64 -2.15 6.01
CA GLU A 51 18.05 -2.55 6.07
C GLU A 51 18.90 -1.53 6.83
N VAL A 52 18.68 -0.24 6.60
CA VAL A 52 19.44 0.84 7.24
C VAL A 52 19.12 0.96 8.72
N VAL A 53 17.84 0.87 9.11
CA VAL A 53 17.42 1.00 10.50
C VAL A 53 17.51 -0.30 11.31
N GLY A 54 17.77 -1.43 10.63
CA GLY A 54 18.14 -2.70 11.22
C GLY A 54 16.99 -3.53 11.82
N ASN A 55 15.75 -3.01 11.88
CA ASN A 55 14.58 -3.81 12.25
C ASN A 55 13.25 -3.22 11.73
N ASP A 56 12.23 -4.09 11.61
CA ASP A 56 10.93 -3.74 11.06
C ASP A 56 10.18 -2.68 11.87
N LYS A 57 10.25 -2.72 13.21
CA LYS A 57 9.53 -1.75 14.07
C LYS A 57 10.11 -0.36 13.99
N ALA A 58 11.44 -0.26 13.93
CA ALA A 58 12.14 0.99 13.72
C ALA A 58 11.82 1.55 12.32
N CYS A 59 11.75 0.69 11.30
CA CYS A 59 11.33 1.10 9.96
C CYS A 59 9.89 1.64 9.95
N GLU A 60 8.95 0.94 10.57
CA GLU A 60 7.55 1.41 10.69
C GLU A 60 7.47 2.76 11.40
N ALA A 61 8.11 2.89 12.56
CA ALA A 61 8.13 4.15 13.31
C ALA A 61 8.82 5.28 12.53
N TRP A 62 9.91 4.97 11.82
CA TRP A 62 10.65 5.93 11.00
C TRP A 62 9.80 6.46 9.86
N LEU A 63 9.18 5.58 9.08
CA LEU A 63 8.33 5.95 7.95
C LEU A 63 7.05 6.67 8.40
N GLU A 64 6.54 6.35 9.58
CA GLU A 64 5.41 7.07 10.19
C GLU A 64 5.81 8.49 10.59
N ILE A 65 6.93 8.67 11.29
CA ILE A 65 7.41 9.98 11.74
C ILE A 65 7.80 10.88 10.55
N GLN A 66 8.51 10.33 9.55
CA GLN A 66 9.06 11.13 8.45
C GLN A 66 8.03 11.41 7.33
N PHE A 67 7.19 10.43 7.01
CA PHE A 67 6.32 10.48 5.83
C PHE A 67 4.83 10.22 6.13
N GLY A 68 4.47 9.88 7.37
CA GLY A 68 3.09 9.59 7.75
C GLY A 68 2.58 8.21 7.30
N TYR A 69 3.45 7.29 6.86
CA TYR A 69 3.03 5.93 6.55
C TYR A 69 2.80 5.13 7.82
N SER A 70 1.56 4.70 8.06
CA SER A 70 1.27 3.81 9.18
C SER A 70 2.01 2.47 9.06
N GLY A 71 2.27 1.80 10.17
CA GLY A 71 2.90 0.47 10.16
C GLY A 71 2.17 -0.55 9.28
N ARG A 72 0.83 -0.45 9.15
CA ARG A 72 0.07 -1.27 8.19
C ARG A 72 0.45 -0.98 6.74
N HIS A 73 0.57 0.29 6.36
CA HIS A 73 0.98 0.66 5.00
C HIS A 73 2.40 0.18 4.72
N THR A 74 3.32 0.40 5.65
CA THR A 74 4.71 -0.07 5.54
C THR A 74 4.77 -1.57 5.28
N ARG A 75 4.04 -2.39 6.06
CA ARG A 75 3.98 -3.85 5.86
C ARG A 75 3.40 -4.23 4.50
N ASN A 76 2.31 -3.58 4.07
CA ASN A 76 1.67 -3.85 2.79
C ASN A 76 2.58 -3.55 1.59
N TYR A 77 3.28 -2.41 1.59
CA TYR A 77 4.21 -2.10 0.50
C TYR A 77 5.41 -3.05 0.49
N ARG A 78 5.96 -3.36 1.68
CA ARG A 78 7.08 -4.30 1.79
C ARG A 78 6.69 -5.74 1.42
N SER A 79 5.43 -6.16 1.60
CA SER A 79 5.00 -7.50 1.19
C SER A 79 5.05 -7.72 -0.32
N LEU A 80 5.08 -6.64 -1.12
CA LEU A 80 5.22 -6.73 -2.58
C LEU A 80 6.52 -7.38 -3.05
N ARG A 81 7.55 -7.47 -2.20
CA ARG A 81 8.77 -8.26 -2.49
C ARG A 81 8.46 -9.73 -2.81
N LEU A 82 7.36 -10.27 -2.26
CA LEU A 82 6.89 -11.63 -2.52
C LEU A 82 6.33 -11.78 -3.94
N LEU A 83 5.83 -10.70 -4.54
CA LEU A 83 5.35 -10.65 -5.91
C LEU A 83 6.44 -10.30 -6.94
N LYS A 84 7.70 -10.20 -6.53
CA LYS A 84 8.82 -9.87 -7.43
C LYS A 84 8.89 -10.77 -8.67
N PRO A 85 8.67 -12.10 -8.59
CA PRO A 85 8.62 -12.96 -9.78
C PRO A 85 7.54 -12.57 -10.80
N PHE A 86 6.44 -11.96 -10.33
CA PHE A 86 5.28 -11.58 -11.13
C PHE A 86 5.25 -10.08 -11.50
N LYS A 87 6.25 -9.29 -11.06
CA LYS A 87 6.28 -7.82 -11.19
C LYS A 87 5.95 -7.32 -12.59
N ALA A 88 6.57 -7.90 -13.62
CA ALA A 88 6.36 -7.50 -15.00
C ALA A 88 4.90 -7.67 -15.46
N ARG A 89 4.26 -8.79 -15.08
CA ARG A 89 2.85 -9.07 -15.42
C ARG A 89 1.92 -8.15 -14.66
N CYS A 90 2.18 -7.93 -13.37
CA CYS A 90 1.42 -6.98 -12.55
C CYS A 90 1.43 -5.56 -13.14
N ILE A 91 2.58 -5.11 -13.64
CA ILE A 91 2.74 -3.79 -14.28
C ILE A 91 2.03 -3.76 -15.63
N SER A 92 2.26 -4.77 -16.48
CA SER A 92 1.63 -4.87 -17.80
C SER A 92 0.10 -4.88 -17.73
N SER A 93 -0.46 -5.52 -16.70
CA SER A 93 -1.90 -5.60 -16.48
C SER A 93 -2.47 -4.42 -15.68
N ALA A 94 -1.66 -3.40 -15.36
CA ALA A 94 -2.06 -2.21 -14.60
C ALA A 94 -2.81 -2.53 -13.29
N ILE A 95 -2.36 -3.58 -12.58
CA ILE A 95 -3.03 -4.05 -11.36
C ILE A 95 -2.89 -2.99 -10.26
N LEU A 96 -4.02 -2.59 -9.67
CA LEU A 96 -4.02 -1.56 -8.63
C LEU A 96 -3.29 -2.03 -7.35
N PRO A 97 -2.62 -1.12 -6.61
CA PRO A 97 -1.86 -1.48 -5.40
C PRO A 97 -2.67 -2.28 -4.36
N THR A 98 -3.96 -1.98 -4.20
CA THR A 98 -4.82 -2.68 -3.25
C THR A 98 -5.05 -4.15 -3.62
N ALA A 99 -5.08 -4.50 -4.90
CA ALA A 99 -5.13 -5.88 -5.36
C ALA A 99 -3.77 -6.56 -5.19
N LEU A 100 -2.67 -5.86 -5.48
CA LEU A 100 -1.32 -6.36 -5.21
C LEU A 100 -1.11 -6.73 -3.74
N PHE A 101 -1.61 -5.92 -2.80
CA PHE A 101 -1.53 -6.23 -1.37
C PHE A 101 -2.29 -7.50 -0.98
N GLN A 102 -3.40 -7.82 -1.66
CA GLN A 102 -4.11 -9.09 -1.44
C GLN A 102 -3.32 -10.27 -2.00
N MET A 103 -2.81 -10.11 -3.22
CA MET A 103 -2.04 -11.15 -3.93
C MET A 103 -0.74 -11.49 -3.22
N ALA A 104 -0.09 -10.54 -2.54
CA ALA A 104 1.22 -10.73 -1.92
C ALA A 104 1.28 -11.84 -0.85
N HIS A 105 0.13 -12.24 -0.31
CA HIS A 105 0.02 -13.30 0.70
C HIS A 105 -0.61 -14.59 0.17
N ALA A 106 -0.95 -14.65 -1.12
CA ALA A 106 -1.52 -15.82 -1.76
C ALA A 106 -0.42 -16.78 -2.24
N ASP A 107 -0.79 -18.04 -2.45
CA ASP A 107 0.09 -19.04 -3.04
C ASP A 107 0.35 -18.73 -4.53
N GLY A 108 1.47 -19.24 -5.06
CA GLY A 108 1.88 -19.00 -6.45
C GLY A 108 0.80 -19.38 -7.47
N ASP A 109 0.16 -20.55 -7.31
CA ASP A 109 -0.90 -21.03 -8.21
C ASP A 109 -2.13 -20.11 -8.19
N VAL A 110 -2.42 -19.52 -7.04
CA VAL A 110 -3.54 -18.59 -6.85
C VAL A 110 -3.21 -17.23 -7.47
N ILE A 111 -1.97 -16.76 -7.32
CA ILE A 111 -1.48 -15.54 -7.98
C ILE A 111 -1.59 -15.70 -9.50
N GLU A 112 -1.20 -16.86 -10.04
CA GLU A 112 -1.33 -17.19 -11.46
C GLU A 112 -2.77 -17.11 -11.93
N ALA A 113 -3.72 -17.71 -11.20
CA ALA A 113 -5.13 -17.64 -11.53
C ALA A 113 -5.64 -16.18 -11.59
N VAL A 114 -5.24 -15.33 -10.63
CA VAL A 114 -5.60 -13.90 -10.63
C VAL A 114 -4.98 -13.17 -11.83
N LEU A 115 -3.71 -13.44 -12.15
CA LEU A 115 -3.03 -12.81 -13.29
C LEU A 115 -3.68 -13.16 -14.62
N VAL A 116 -4.07 -14.41 -14.83
CA VAL A 116 -4.79 -14.85 -16.04
C VAL A 116 -6.08 -14.05 -16.23
N GLU A 117 -6.81 -13.73 -15.17
CA GLU A 117 -8.02 -12.91 -15.28
C GLU A 117 -7.73 -11.48 -15.73
N PHE A 118 -6.70 -10.88 -15.15
CA PHE A 118 -6.27 -9.53 -15.53
C PHE A 118 -5.74 -9.49 -16.97
N GLU A 119 -4.97 -10.50 -17.38
CA GLU A 119 -4.42 -10.64 -18.74
C GLU A 119 -5.51 -10.89 -19.78
N ALA A 120 -6.61 -11.56 -19.39
CA ALA A 120 -7.81 -11.68 -20.20
C ALA A 120 -8.61 -10.36 -20.32
N GLY A 121 -8.14 -9.27 -19.70
CA GLY A 121 -8.75 -7.95 -19.76
C GLY A 121 -9.90 -7.75 -18.77
N ARG A 122 -10.11 -8.68 -17.81
CA ARG A 122 -11.12 -8.49 -16.78
C ARG A 122 -10.71 -7.38 -15.82
N LYS A 123 -11.66 -6.51 -15.48
CA LYS A 123 -11.49 -5.47 -14.47
C LYS A 123 -11.79 -6.01 -13.07
N LEU A 124 -10.76 -6.64 -12.50
CA LEU A 124 -10.64 -7.08 -11.12
C LEU A 124 -11.05 -6.03 -10.07
N ARG A 125 -12.15 -6.17 -9.30
CA ARG A 125 -12.25 -5.44 -8.03
C ARG A 125 -11.46 -6.16 -6.95
N VAL A 126 -11.09 -5.44 -5.89
CA VAL A 126 -10.38 -6.03 -4.74
C VAL A 126 -11.15 -7.20 -4.12
N GLU A 127 -12.49 -7.12 -4.10
CA GLU A 127 -13.36 -8.19 -3.62
C GLU A 127 -13.31 -9.43 -4.51
N ASP A 128 -13.24 -9.26 -5.83
CA ASP A 128 -13.15 -10.37 -6.78
C ASP A 128 -11.79 -11.07 -6.64
N VAL A 129 -10.70 -10.31 -6.52
CA VAL A 129 -9.37 -10.84 -6.22
C VAL A 129 -9.38 -11.63 -4.90
N ALA A 130 -10.02 -11.09 -3.86
CA ALA A 130 -10.14 -11.79 -2.58
C ALA A 130 -10.98 -13.08 -2.68
N ARG A 131 -12.00 -13.13 -3.54
CA ARG A 131 -12.79 -14.34 -3.80
C ARG A 131 -11.97 -15.41 -4.52
N ILE A 132 -11.24 -15.03 -5.57
CA ILE A 132 -10.33 -15.95 -6.28
C ILE A 132 -9.31 -16.52 -5.29
N ILE A 133 -8.74 -15.67 -4.43
CA ILE A 133 -7.75 -16.10 -3.43
C ILE A 133 -8.34 -17.09 -2.41
N LYS A 134 -9.63 -16.95 -2.07
CA LYS A 134 -10.32 -17.88 -1.16
C LYS A 134 -10.76 -19.19 -1.83
N GLY A 135 -10.52 -19.36 -3.13
CA GLY A 135 -10.98 -20.52 -3.89
C GLY A 135 -12.45 -20.46 -4.29
N ASP A 136 -13.10 -19.29 -4.18
CA ASP A 136 -14.46 -19.10 -4.67
C ASP A 136 -14.43 -18.82 -6.18
N SER A 137 -15.20 -19.59 -6.95
CA SER A 137 -15.43 -19.28 -8.36
C SER A 137 -16.05 -17.88 -8.50
N VAL A 138 -15.35 -17.01 -9.22
CA VAL A 138 -15.92 -15.73 -9.66
C VAL A 138 -16.78 -16.01 -10.87
N GLU A 139 -18.04 -16.39 -10.65
CA GLU A 139 -19.01 -16.31 -11.73
C GLU A 139 -19.08 -14.85 -12.23
N PRO A 140 -19.12 -14.61 -13.55
CA PRO A 140 -19.25 -13.28 -14.13
C PRO A 140 -20.64 -12.73 -13.83
N LYS A 141 -20.86 -12.26 -12.61
CA LYS A 141 -22.06 -11.54 -12.21
C LYS A 141 -21.78 -10.05 -12.32
N ASP A 142 -22.21 -9.52 -13.45
CA ASP A 142 -22.58 -8.13 -13.65
C ASP A 142 -21.60 -7.08 -13.11
N ALA A 143 -20.67 -6.67 -13.98
CA ALA A 143 -19.92 -5.43 -13.83
C ALA A 143 -20.82 -4.16 -13.89
N ILE A 144 -22.16 -4.28 -13.85
CA ILE A 144 -23.11 -3.17 -14.01
C ILE A 144 -24.24 -3.35 -12.98
N ASN A 145 -24.35 -2.40 -12.03
CA ASN A 145 -25.31 -2.31 -10.91
C ASN A 145 -24.92 -2.94 -9.56
N ARG A 146 -24.00 -2.29 -8.83
CA ARG A 146 -24.18 -2.14 -7.38
C ARG A 146 -24.50 -0.67 -7.09
N SER A 147 -25.69 -0.41 -6.55
CA SER A 147 -26.04 0.88 -5.94
C SER A 147 -25.00 1.26 -4.89
N VAL A 148 -24.74 2.57 -4.80
CA VAL A 148 -23.75 3.24 -3.92
C VAL A 148 -23.89 2.84 -2.44
N GLU A 149 -25.01 2.23 -2.07
CA GLU A 149 -25.37 1.80 -0.71
C GLU A 149 -24.54 0.62 -0.18
N ASN A 150 -23.83 -0.13 -1.04
CA ASN A 150 -23.04 -1.31 -0.64
C ASN A 150 -21.52 -1.08 -0.71
N ILE A 151 -21.06 0.11 -0.32
CA ILE A 151 -19.63 0.39 -0.08
C ILE A 151 -19.36 0.26 1.43
N PRO A 152 -18.61 -0.77 1.89
CA PRO A 152 -18.15 -0.84 3.27
C PRO A 152 -17.18 0.33 3.52
N GLY A 153 -17.62 1.32 4.30
CA GLY A 153 -16.85 2.54 4.59
C GLY A 153 -17.67 3.84 4.55
N LEU A 154 -18.83 3.87 3.85
CA LEU A 154 -19.68 5.07 3.82
C LEU A 154 -20.59 5.24 5.04
N LYS A 155 -20.90 4.16 5.79
CA LYS A 155 -21.67 4.24 7.04
C LYS A 155 -20.98 5.10 8.13
N GLY A 156 -19.68 5.36 7.99
CA GLY A 156 -18.94 6.25 8.89
C GLY A 156 -19.15 7.74 8.63
N PHE A 157 -19.70 8.13 7.47
CA PHE A 157 -19.90 9.54 7.11
C PHE A 157 -21.26 10.10 7.55
N GLU A 158 -22.23 9.24 7.85
CA GLU A 158 -23.59 9.66 8.24
C GLU A 158 -23.64 10.26 9.65
N ASN A 159 -22.64 9.97 10.49
CA ASN A 159 -22.53 10.49 11.86
C ASN A 159 -21.47 11.61 12.01
N MET A 160 -20.97 12.18 10.91
CA MET A 160 -20.00 13.28 11.01
C MET A 160 -20.75 14.62 11.08
N PRO A 161 -20.70 15.37 12.19
CA PRO A 161 -21.24 16.72 12.22
C PRO A 161 -20.42 17.58 11.26
N PHE A 162 -21.04 18.02 10.17
CA PHE A 162 -20.49 19.01 9.25
C PHE A 162 -20.25 20.28 10.06
N LYS A 163 -19.00 20.55 10.46
CA LYS A 163 -18.63 21.84 11.06
C LYS A 163 -18.71 22.88 9.96
N SER A 164 -19.84 23.58 9.89
CA SER A 164 -19.97 24.82 9.12
C SER A 164 -18.86 25.76 9.58
N GLN A 165 -17.91 26.05 8.70
CA GLN A 165 -16.95 27.11 8.93
C GLN A 165 -17.74 28.41 9.07
N LYS A 166 -17.65 29.04 10.24
CA LYS A 166 -18.13 30.40 10.45
C LYS A 166 -17.26 31.31 9.58
N THR A 167 -17.85 31.89 8.55
CA THR A 167 -17.32 33.09 7.89
C THR A 167 -17.33 34.21 8.92
N GLY A 168 -16.14 34.72 9.24
CA GLY A 168 -15.95 35.94 10.03
C GLY A 168 -16.35 37.20 9.24
N PRO A 169 -16.47 38.35 9.93
CA PRO A 169 -17.40 39.41 9.56
C PRO A 169 -16.90 40.35 8.46
N ASP A 170 -17.89 40.92 7.77
CA ASP A 170 -17.77 42.05 6.84
C ASP A 170 -16.99 43.23 7.45
N VAL A 171 -16.10 43.82 6.65
CA VAL A 171 -15.54 45.16 6.83
C VAL A 171 -16.03 46.03 5.68
#